data_AF-A0A117RA72-F1
#
_entry.id   AF-A0A117RA72-F1
#
_cell.length_a   1.000
_cell.length_b   1.000
_cell.length_c   1.000
_cell.angle_alpha   90.00
_cell.angle_beta   90.00
_cell.angle_gamma   90.00
#
_symmetry.space_group_name_H-M   'P 1'
#
loop_
_entity.id
_entity.type
_entity.pdbx_description
1 polymer ?
#
loop_
_entity_poly.entity_id
_entity_poly.type
_entity_poly.pdbx_seq_one_letter_code
_entity_poly.pdbx_strand_id
1 'polypeptide(L)'
;MHPTTPAQPFDGSHDREIESLAEFDEVVRDFGTLSHFRFQSVDLTDRTDVLLALDTSAALFLGCPMTPDAAAKARASGALVFPPVPGLSFDPYRGFVYTPDELFASLDEGYEATPDARTYAWFQQTKSDGDIFGSMLRSLHDDAVSDALDELLVGARVVGVMGGHAMARGTEAYAGAARLGRELAREGLMVATGGGPGAMEAANLGAYAAPFDGAMLTDALRLLAKAPRFTPSVTDWARAAFEVRATWPGGGPSVGIPTWFYGHEPPNPFAAHLAKYFSNATREDGLLARCNAGVVFLPGAAGTVQEIFDNATPNYYESRGEPTPMVLVDREHWTERLPAWPLLCSLARERSMESRIALVDRIEEAPAALKRLAG
;
A
#
# COMPACT_ATOMS: atom_id res chain seq x y z
N MET A 1 -5.35 13.79 21.31
CA MET A 1 -4.20 12.87 21.39
C MET A 1 -4.10 12.19 20.04
N HIS A 2 -3.16 12.61 19.20
CA HIS A 2 -2.90 11.92 17.95
C HIS A 2 -2.31 10.54 18.25
N PRO A 3 -2.78 9.46 17.60
CA PRO A 3 -2.12 8.17 17.69
C PRO A 3 -0.70 8.31 17.13
N THR A 4 0.28 7.88 17.90
CA THR A 4 1.70 7.89 17.53
C THR A 4 1.93 6.80 16.49
N THR A 5 2.12 7.20 15.24
CA THR A 5 2.60 6.34 14.15
C THR A 5 3.92 5.68 14.58
N PRO A 6 4.10 4.36 14.42
CA PRO A 6 5.37 3.72 14.72
C PRO A 6 6.47 4.31 13.82
N ALA A 7 7.52 4.85 14.43
CA ALA A 7 8.65 5.45 13.74
C ALA A 7 9.35 4.43 12.83
N GLN A 8 9.47 4.75 11.54
CA GLN A 8 10.23 3.97 10.58
C GLN A 8 11.74 4.24 10.74
N PRO A 9 12.61 3.26 10.46
CA PRO A 9 14.06 3.48 10.51
C PRO A 9 14.50 4.38 9.34
N PHE A 10 15.22 5.45 9.67
CA PHE A 10 15.86 6.39 8.74
C PHE A 10 16.99 5.70 7.97
N ASP A 11 16.92 5.61 6.64
CA ASP A 11 17.97 5.00 5.81
C ASP A 11 18.58 5.93 4.73
N GLY A 12 18.60 7.25 4.95
CA GLY A 12 19.61 8.15 4.37
C GLY A 12 19.73 8.23 2.83
N SER A 13 18.78 7.70 2.05
CA SER A 13 18.71 7.94 0.60
C SER A 13 17.84 9.14 0.21
N HIS A 14 17.19 9.79 1.18
CA HIS A 14 16.24 10.91 1.04
C HIS A 14 16.69 12.16 1.83
N ASP A 15 17.98 12.50 1.80
CA ASP A 15 18.68 13.52 2.63
C ASP A 15 18.08 14.95 2.70
N ARG A 16 16.93 15.23 2.08
CA ARG A 16 16.28 16.55 2.08
C ARG A 16 14.79 16.55 2.41
N GLU A 17 14.15 15.40 2.52
CA GLU A 17 12.72 15.27 2.83
C GLU A 17 12.53 15.21 4.35
N ILE A 18 11.57 15.96 4.87
CA ILE A 18 11.31 16.14 6.31
C ILE A 18 9.81 15.94 6.53
N GLU A 19 9.48 14.86 7.21
CA GLU A 19 8.11 14.35 7.34
C GLU A 19 7.69 14.27 8.81
N SER A 20 8.63 14.51 9.71
CA SER A 20 8.41 14.55 11.15
C SER A 20 9.03 15.78 11.82
N LEU A 21 8.49 16.13 12.98
CA LEU A 21 9.09 17.14 13.85
C LEU A 21 10.47 16.73 14.36
N ALA A 22 10.73 15.43 14.51
CA ALA A 22 12.03 14.93 14.93
C ALA A 22 13.10 15.25 13.88
N GLU A 23 12.85 14.91 12.61
CA GLU A 23 13.75 15.23 11.50
C GLU A 23 13.93 16.75 11.32
N PHE A 24 12.85 17.53 11.50
CA PHE A 24 12.95 18.99 11.51
C PHE A 24 13.94 19.47 12.59
N ASP A 25 13.79 18.98 13.83
CA ASP A 25 14.64 19.38 14.95
C ASP A 25 16.09 18.90 14.76
N GLU A 26 16.29 17.73 14.14
CA GLU A 26 17.62 17.23 13.76
C GLU A 26 18.27 18.10 12.69
N VAL A 27 17.54 18.49 11.64
CA VAL A 27 18.05 19.38 10.60
C VAL A 27 18.46 20.73 11.18
N VAL A 28 17.62 21.29 12.04
CA VAL A 28 17.92 22.56 12.74
C VAL A 28 19.18 22.44 13.57
N ARG A 29 19.34 21.35 14.32
CA ARG A 29 20.50 21.10 15.19
C ARG A 29 21.78 20.90 14.37
N ASP A 30 21.72 20.12 13.30
CA ASP A 30 22.92 19.61 12.62
C ASP A 30 23.38 20.54 11.48
N PHE A 31 22.46 21.24 10.81
CA PHE A 31 22.78 22.14 9.69
C PHE A 31 22.61 23.62 10.02
N GLY A 32 21.77 23.99 11.00
CA GLY A 32 21.50 25.39 11.34
C GLY A 32 20.86 26.20 10.21
N THR A 33 20.22 25.53 9.24
CA THR A 33 19.52 26.13 8.10
C THR A 33 18.38 25.22 7.66
N LEU A 34 17.33 25.80 7.07
CA LEU A 34 16.23 25.08 6.44
C LEU A 34 16.27 25.22 4.90
N SER A 35 17.32 25.84 4.36
CA SER A 35 17.48 26.06 2.93
C SER A 35 17.60 24.74 2.18
N HIS A 36 16.93 24.65 1.02
CA HIS A 36 16.89 23.48 0.14
C HIS A 36 16.22 22.20 0.67
N PHE A 37 15.71 22.19 1.91
CA PHE A 37 14.91 21.10 2.46
C PHE A 37 13.48 21.10 1.90
N ARG A 38 12.81 19.94 2.00
CA ARG A 38 11.44 19.67 1.58
C ARG A 38 10.69 19.20 2.82
N PHE A 39 9.61 19.87 3.17
CA PHE A 39 8.81 19.55 4.35
C PHE A 39 7.43 19.10 3.89
N GLN A 40 7.01 17.90 4.29
CA GLN A 40 5.72 17.30 3.94
C GLN A 40 4.86 17.14 5.20
N SER A 41 3.74 17.87 5.24
CA SER A 41 2.68 17.73 6.26
C SER A 41 3.12 17.73 7.73
N VAL A 42 4.19 18.45 8.04
CA VAL A 42 4.67 18.66 9.41
C VAL A 42 3.98 19.88 10.01
N ASP A 43 3.38 19.74 11.21
CA ASP A 43 2.87 20.87 11.97
C ASP A 43 4.02 21.68 12.58
N LEU A 44 4.32 22.83 11.98
CA LEU A 44 5.40 23.71 12.37
C LEU A 44 4.91 24.93 13.18
N THR A 45 3.66 24.91 13.65
CA THR A 45 3.07 26.02 14.43
C THR A 45 3.91 26.29 15.69
N ASP A 46 4.36 25.23 16.37
CA ASP A 46 5.21 25.30 17.57
C ASP A 46 6.71 25.50 17.24
N ARG A 47 7.06 25.76 15.97
CA ARG A 47 8.43 26.06 15.50
C ARG A 47 8.53 27.45 14.88
N THR A 48 7.56 28.32 15.16
CA THR A 48 7.49 29.70 14.66
C THR A 48 8.79 30.48 14.86
N ASP A 49 9.36 30.47 16.07
CA ASP A 49 10.60 31.20 16.37
C ASP A 49 11.78 30.72 15.51
N VAL A 50 11.87 29.42 15.27
CA VAL A 50 12.90 28.81 14.42
C VAL A 50 12.71 29.21 12.96
N LEU A 51 11.47 29.11 12.46
CA LEU A 51 11.13 29.50 11.09
C LEU A 51 11.43 30.98 10.83
N LEU A 52 11.18 31.85 11.81
CA LEU A 52 11.50 33.28 11.73
C LEU A 52 13.02 33.55 11.75
N ALA A 53 13.80 32.75 12.48
CA ALA A 53 15.23 32.96 12.67
C ALA A 53 16.12 32.38 11.56
N LEU A 54 15.82 31.19 11.04
CA LEU A 54 16.73 30.45 10.14
C LEU A 54 16.51 30.78 8.66
N ASP A 55 17.50 30.55 7.81
CA ASP A 55 17.32 30.69 6.36
C ASP A 55 16.40 29.59 5.80
N THR A 56 15.43 30.00 4.98
CA THR A 56 14.47 29.11 4.29
C THR A 56 14.55 29.22 2.77
N SER A 57 15.64 29.79 2.24
CA SER A 57 15.85 30.00 0.81
C SER A 57 15.74 28.68 0.04
N ALA A 58 14.95 28.68 -1.04
CA ALA A 58 14.70 27.51 -1.88
C ALA A 58 14.16 26.27 -1.13
N ALA A 59 13.61 26.44 0.07
CA ALA A 59 12.85 25.40 0.77
C ALA A 59 11.47 25.20 0.11
N LEU A 60 10.90 24.01 0.30
CA LEU A 60 9.53 23.69 -0.10
C LEU A 60 8.77 23.22 1.14
N PHE A 61 7.61 23.81 1.39
CA PHE A 61 6.69 23.38 2.45
C PHE A 61 5.38 22.96 1.81
N LEU A 62 5.08 21.67 1.87
CA LEU A 62 3.87 21.05 1.35
C LEU A 62 2.93 20.76 2.52
N GLY A 63 1.78 21.44 2.57
CA GLY A 63 0.75 21.12 3.56
C GLY A 63 1.13 21.39 5.02
N CYS A 64 2.22 22.09 5.32
CA CYS A 64 2.71 22.32 6.68
C CYS A 64 1.94 23.44 7.39
N PRO A 65 1.20 23.18 8.49
CA PRO A 65 0.64 24.23 9.33
C PRO A 65 1.74 25.15 9.89
N MET A 66 1.50 26.46 9.84
CA MET A 66 2.40 27.51 10.33
C MET A 66 1.59 28.71 10.81
N THR A 67 2.17 29.54 11.68
CA THR A 67 1.62 30.86 11.93
C THR A 67 1.71 31.75 10.68
N PRO A 68 0.81 32.75 10.51
CA PRO A 68 0.80 33.60 9.33
C PRO A 68 2.11 34.35 9.06
N ASP A 69 2.78 34.80 10.11
CA ASP A 69 4.06 35.52 10.06
C ASP A 69 5.23 34.61 9.67
N ALA A 70 5.31 33.38 10.22
CA ALA A 70 6.30 32.40 9.81
C ALA A 70 6.15 32.04 8.32
N ALA A 71 4.92 31.77 7.87
CA ALA A 71 4.65 31.44 6.48
C ALA A 71 4.96 32.63 5.54
N ALA A 72 4.67 33.87 5.98
CA ALA A 72 5.00 35.07 5.20
C ALA A 72 6.52 35.28 5.10
N LYS A 73 7.25 35.13 6.21
CA LYS A 73 8.71 35.22 6.22
C LYS A 73 9.34 34.14 5.34
N ALA A 74 8.85 32.90 5.39
CA ALA A 74 9.39 31.81 4.57
C ALA A 74 9.29 32.13 3.08
N ARG A 75 8.11 32.60 2.63
CA ARG A 75 7.90 33.07 1.25
C ARG A 75 8.78 34.27 0.89
N ALA A 76 8.89 35.25 1.78
CA ALA A 76 9.75 36.43 1.56
C ALA A 76 11.24 36.05 1.42
N SER A 77 11.66 34.93 2.03
CA SER A 77 13.02 34.39 1.92
C SER A 77 13.22 33.49 0.68
N GLY A 78 12.20 33.34 -0.18
CA GLY A 78 12.30 32.54 -1.40
C GLY A 78 11.89 31.06 -1.27
N ALA A 79 11.20 30.67 -0.19
CA ALA A 79 10.58 29.36 -0.07
C ALA A 79 9.26 29.28 -0.85
N LEU A 80 8.93 28.09 -1.35
CA LEU A 80 7.58 27.76 -1.80
C LEU A 80 6.77 27.18 -0.63
N VAL A 81 5.60 27.75 -0.36
CA VAL A 81 4.75 27.36 0.78
C VAL A 81 3.33 27.09 0.32
N PHE A 82 2.98 25.82 0.22
CA PHE A 82 1.65 25.31 -0.09
C PHE A 82 0.88 25.09 1.23
N PRO A 83 -0.28 25.73 1.43
CA PRO A 83 -1.00 25.65 2.69
C PRO A 83 -1.68 24.27 2.88
N PRO A 84 -1.95 23.87 4.13
CA PRO A 84 -2.86 22.77 4.41
C PRO A 84 -4.24 23.04 3.78
N VAL A 85 -4.91 21.99 3.30
CA VAL A 85 -6.25 22.11 2.71
C VAL A 85 -7.30 21.71 3.74
N PRO A 86 -8.07 22.65 4.30
CA PRO A 86 -9.03 22.35 5.36
C PRO A 86 -10.22 21.57 4.83
N GLY A 87 -10.81 20.73 5.68
CA GLY A 87 -12.08 20.04 5.41
C GLY A 87 -11.97 18.77 4.56
N LEU A 88 -10.76 18.34 4.20
CA LEU A 88 -10.54 17.03 3.58
C LEU A 88 -10.52 15.91 4.63
N SER A 89 -10.89 14.70 4.20
CA SER A 89 -10.76 13.48 5.01
C SER A 89 -9.49 12.68 4.70
N PHE A 90 -8.62 13.25 3.88
CA PHE A 90 -7.32 12.75 3.47
C PHE A 90 -6.35 13.93 3.39
N ASP A 91 -5.06 13.65 3.49
CA ASP A 91 -4.01 14.65 3.34
C ASP A 91 -3.33 14.51 1.97
N PRO A 92 -3.45 15.49 1.06
CA PRO A 92 -2.86 15.43 -0.27
C PRO A 92 -1.33 15.56 -0.29
N TYR A 93 -0.69 15.90 0.83
CA TYR A 93 0.77 16.10 0.94
C TYR A 93 1.43 15.14 1.93
N ARG A 94 0.79 14.00 2.19
CA ARG A 94 1.22 13.05 3.22
C ARG A 94 2.58 12.42 2.89
N GLY A 95 3.51 12.46 3.86
CA GLY A 95 4.81 11.79 3.74
C GLY A 95 4.80 10.28 4.03
N PHE A 96 3.72 9.76 4.64
CA PHE A 96 3.63 8.33 4.95
C PHE A 96 2.44 7.68 4.25
N VAL A 97 2.54 6.39 3.95
CA VAL A 97 1.39 5.58 3.53
C VAL A 97 0.39 5.37 4.69
N TYR A 98 -0.84 4.95 4.41
CA TYR A 98 -1.90 4.86 5.43
C TYR A 98 -1.65 3.69 6.37
N THR A 99 -2.15 3.80 7.59
CA THR A 99 -2.35 2.64 8.46
C THR A 99 -3.83 2.22 8.46
N PRO A 100 -4.15 0.96 8.79
CA PRO A 100 -5.54 0.58 9.00
C PRO A 100 -6.22 1.37 10.11
N ASP A 101 -5.53 1.67 11.21
CA ASP A 101 -6.12 2.42 12.33
C ASP A 101 -6.49 3.86 11.92
N GLU A 102 -5.72 4.47 11.02
CA GLU A 102 -6.02 5.77 10.42
C GLU A 102 -7.25 5.70 9.51
N LEU A 103 -7.26 4.81 8.52
CA LEU A 103 -8.36 4.72 7.54
C LEU A 103 -9.69 4.31 8.17
N PHE A 104 -9.65 3.50 9.24
CA PHE A 104 -10.82 3.03 9.98
C PHE A 104 -11.07 3.78 11.29
N ALA A 105 -10.46 4.96 11.49
CA ALA A 105 -10.79 5.80 12.63
C ALA A 105 -12.31 6.05 12.70
N SER A 106 -12.91 5.99 13.90
CA SER A 106 -14.37 6.09 14.12
C SER A 106 -15.22 4.91 13.62
N LEU A 107 -14.65 3.71 13.45
CA LEU A 107 -15.40 2.50 13.07
C LEU A 107 -16.49 2.09 14.11
N ASP A 108 -16.39 2.54 15.35
CA ASP A 108 -17.41 2.38 16.39
C ASP A 108 -18.71 3.13 16.05
N GLU A 109 -18.61 4.25 15.31
CA GLU A 109 -19.73 5.02 14.79
C GLU A 109 -20.30 4.47 13.46
N GLY A 110 -19.60 3.50 12.84
CA GLY A 110 -19.94 2.89 11.55
C GLY A 110 -18.92 3.19 10.46
N TYR A 111 -18.83 2.32 9.45
CA TYR A 111 -17.84 2.47 8.37
C TYR A 111 -17.96 3.80 7.63
N GLU A 112 -19.19 4.30 7.45
CA GLU A 112 -19.49 5.55 6.77
C GLU A 112 -18.90 6.79 7.47
N ALA A 113 -18.61 6.70 8.77
CA ALA A 113 -17.96 7.75 9.54
C ALA A 113 -16.43 7.78 9.36
N THR A 114 -15.85 6.71 8.82
CA THR A 114 -14.39 6.56 8.72
C THR A 114 -13.78 7.52 7.70
N PRO A 115 -12.50 7.92 7.86
CA PRO A 115 -11.78 8.68 6.86
C PRO A 115 -11.81 8.03 5.47
N ASP A 116 -11.76 6.70 5.41
CA ASP A 116 -11.82 5.97 4.14
C ASP A 116 -13.13 6.21 3.38
N ALA A 117 -14.26 6.00 4.05
CA ALA A 117 -15.59 6.16 3.45
C ALA A 117 -15.90 7.61 3.11
N ARG A 118 -15.48 8.56 3.96
CA ARG A 118 -15.64 10.00 3.68
C ARG A 118 -14.81 10.47 2.49
N THR A 119 -13.58 9.97 2.37
CA THR A 119 -12.72 10.25 1.21
C THR A 119 -13.32 9.67 -0.08
N TYR A 120 -13.89 8.46 -0.02
CA TYR A 120 -14.63 7.91 -1.14
C TYR A 120 -15.84 8.77 -1.53
N ALA A 121 -16.64 9.22 -0.55
CA ALA A 121 -17.79 10.08 -0.81
C ALA A 121 -17.37 11.40 -1.48
N TRP A 122 -16.27 12.01 -1.01
CA TRP A 122 -15.67 13.19 -1.63
C TRP A 122 -15.18 12.91 -3.06
N PHE A 123 -14.52 11.79 -3.29
CA PHE A 123 -14.06 11.39 -4.63
C PHE A 123 -15.23 11.23 -5.61
N GLN A 124 -16.32 10.60 -5.18
CA GLN A 124 -17.50 10.40 -6.02
C GLN A 124 -18.15 11.72 -6.45
N GLN A 125 -18.08 12.75 -5.60
CA GLN A 125 -18.57 14.09 -5.92
C GLN A 125 -17.63 14.83 -6.88
N THR A 126 -16.32 14.62 -6.77
CA THR A 126 -15.30 15.44 -7.44
C THR A 126 -14.63 14.77 -8.65
N LYS A 127 -14.87 13.49 -8.92
CA LYS A 127 -14.20 12.77 -10.02
C LYS A 127 -14.59 13.23 -11.42
N SER A 128 -15.72 13.92 -11.56
CA SER A 128 -16.27 14.33 -12.85
C SER A 128 -16.98 15.68 -12.81
N ASP A 129 -16.71 16.50 -11.78
CA ASP A 129 -17.26 17.86 -11.67
C ASP A 129 -16.55 18.87 -12.58
N GLY A 130 -15.39 18.49 -13.14
CA GLY A 130 -14.57 19.33 -14.00
C GLY A 130 -13.72 20.35 -13.22
N ASP A 131 -13.67 20.24 -11.89
CA ASP A 131 -12.90 21.15 -11.05
C ASP A 131 -11.41 20.79 -11.06
N ILE A 132 -10.60 21.77 -11.46
CA ILE A 132 -9.14 21.63 -11.48
C ILE A 132 -8.59 21.47 -10.07
N PHE A 133 -9.24 22.07 -9.06
CA PHE A 133 -8.75 21.97 -7.69
C PHE A 133 -8.92 20.54 -7.16
N GLY A 134 -10.12 19.95 -7.25
CA GLY A 134 -10.34 18.55 -6.88
C GLY A 134 -9.42 17.56 -7.61
N SER A 135 -9.27 17.71 -8.92
CA SER A 135 -8.36 16.84 -9.71
C SER A 135 -6.88 17.02 -9.38
N MET A 136 -6.44 18.26 -9.12
CA MET A 136 -5.08 18.55 -8.66
C MET A 136 -4.82 17.89 -7.31
N LEU A 137 -5.74 18.00 -6.34
CA LEU A 137 -5.57 17.40 -5.00
C LEU A 137 -5.44 15.88 -5.05
N ARG A 138 -6.21 15.21 -5.92
CA ARG A 138 -6.07 13.76 -6.13
C ARG A 138 -4.72 13.39 -6.73
N SER A 139 -4.23 14.21 -7.66
CA SER A 139 -2.94 13.97 -8.32
C SER A 139 -1.78 14.18 -7.35
N LEU A 140 -1.81 15.25 -6.55
CA LEU A 140 -0.83 15.50 -5.48
C LEU A 140 -0.84 14.38 -4.44
N HIS A 141 -2.02 13.94 -4.02
CA HIS A 141 -2.16 12.83 -3.11
C HIS A 141 -1.54 11.53 -3.66
N ASP A 142 -1.87 11.16 -4.89
CA ASP A 142 -1.37 9.91 -5.49
C ASP A 142 0.13 9.95 -5.73
N ASP A 143 0.70 11.14 -6.01
CA ASP A 143 2.14 11.38 -6.08
C ASP A 143 2.80 11.17 -4.72
N ALA A 144 2.30 11.84 -3.67
CA ALA A 144 2.81 11.70 -2.30
C ALA A 144 2.72 10.26 -1.77
N VAL A 145 1.63 9.54 -2.08
CA VAL A 145 1.51 8.11 -1.73
C VAL A 145 2.48 7.22 -2.51
N SER A 146 2.84 7.59 -3.74
CA SER A 146 3.83 6.84 -4.53
C SER A 146 5.22 7.00 -3.94
N ASP A 147 5.58 8.23 -3.58
CA ASP A 147 6.84 8.60 -2.95
C ASP A 147 7.00 7.88 -1.61
N ALA A 148 6.06 8.05 -0.69
CA ALA A 148 6.03 7.38 0.61
C ALA A 148 6.08 5.84 0.51
N LEU A 149 5.52 5.27 -0.56
CA LEU A 149 5.59 3.82 -0.81
C LEU A 149 6.98 3.39 -1.30
N ASP A 150 7.64 4.19 -2.13
CA ASP A 150 9.01 3.92 -2.57
C ASP A 150 9.97 3.94 -1.39
N GLU A 151 9.86 4.95 -0.53
CA GLU A 151 10.66 5.06 0.70
C GLU A 151 10.46 3.86 1.63
N LEU A 152 9.20 3.48 1.88
CA LEU A 152 8.86 2.30 2.69
C LEU A 152 9.52 1.01 2.16
N LEU A 153 9.69 0.90 0.84
CA LEU A 153 10.14 -0.32 0.18
C LEU A 153 11.64 -0.34 -0.13
N VAL A 154 12.39 0.70 0.26
CA VAL A 154 13.84 0.71 0.09
C VAL A 154 14.46 -0.53 0.77
N GLY A 155 15.28 -1.25 0.00
CA GLY A 155 15.93 -2.49 0.45
C GLY A 155 15.01 -3.70 0.65
N ALA A 156 13.69 -3.56 0.52
CA ALA A 156 12.75 -4.65 0.72
C ALA A 156 12.73 -5.61 -0.49
N ARG A 157 12.61 -6.91 -0.21
CA ARG A 157 12.32 -7.93 -1.22
C ARG A 157 10.82 -8.15 -1.30
N VAL A 158 10.17 -7.58 -2.30
CA VAL A 158 8.71 -7.48 -2.37
C VAL A 158 8.14 -8.57 -3.26
N VAL A 159 7.20 -9.36 -2.72
CA VAL A 159 6.47 -10.38 -3.47
C VAL A 159 5.00 -9.99 -3.60
N GLY A 160 4.52 -9.92 -4.84
CA GLY A 160 3.13 -9.65 -5.15
C GLY A 160 2.28 -10.92 -4.98
N VAL A 161 1.10 -10.80 -4.35
CA VAL A 161 0.08 -11.86 -4.38
C VAL A 161 -1.20 -11.29 -4.97
N MET A 162 -1.51 -11.76 -6.18
CA MET A 162 -2.67 -11.36 -6.97
C MET A 162 -3.77 -12.41 -6.88
N GLY A 163 -5.03 -11.97 -6.88
CA GLY A 163 -6.17 -12.86 -6.84
C GLY A 163 -7.49 -12.13 -6.65
N GLY A 164 -8.60 -12.82 -6.95
CA GLY A 164 -9.92 -12.21 -6.93
C GLY A 164 -10.40 -11.75 -5.54
N HIS A 165 -11.13 -10.63 -5.52
CA HIS A 165 -11.80 -10.07 -4.34
C HIS A 165 -12.99 -10.92 -3.85
N ALA A 166 -13.47 -11.89 -4.66
CA ALA A 166 -14.68 -12.66 -4.42
C ALA A 166 -14.50 -13.83 -3.41
N MET A 167 -13.26 -14.13 -3.03
CA MET A 167 -12.94 -15.19 -2.08
C MET A 167 -13.52 -14.85 -0.69
N ALA A 168 -14.37 -15.72 -0.13
CA ALA A 168 -15.01 -15.47 1.16
C ALA A 168 -14.14 -15.96 2.33
N ARG A 169 -14.15 -15.22 3.46
CA ARG A 169 -13.58 -15.69 4.73
C ARG A 169 -14.27 -17.00 5.15
N GLY A 170 -13.53 -17.88 5.81
CA GLY A 170 -14.02 -19.21 6.24
C GLY A 170 -13.98 -20.30 5.17
N THR A 171 -13.48 -20.02 3.97
CA THR A 171 -13.25 -21.03 2.92
C THR A 171 -11.83 -21.60 2.97
N GLU A 172 -11.64 -22.82 2.45
CA GLU A 172 -10.30 -23.42 2.33
C GLU A 172 -9.38 -22.62 1.40
N ALA A 173 -9.93 -22.02 0.34
CA ALA A 173 -9.17 -21.15 -0.56
C ALA A 173 -8.62 -19.92 0.18
N TYR A 174 -9.43 -19.28 1.02
CA TYR A 174 -9.01 -18.16 1.87
C TYR A 174 -7.95 -18.60 2.87
N ALA A 175 -8.14 -19.74 3.54
CA ALA A 175 -7.15 -20.29 4.46
C ALA A 175 -5.82 -20.62 3.75
N GLY A 176 -5.88 -21.13 2.52
CA GLY A 176 -4.72 -21.40 1.67
C GLY A 176 -3.95 -20.13 1.34
N ALA A 177 -4.63 -19.07 0.91
CA ALA A 177 -4.00 -17.77 0.62
C ALA A 177 -3.37 -17.13 1.87
N ALA A 178 -3.99 -17.31 3.04
CA ALA A 178 -3.39 -16.87 4.30
C ALA A 178 -2.17 -17.70 4.71
N ARG A 179 -2.16 -19.01 4.45
CA ARG A 179 -0.96 -19.83 4.65
C ARG A 179 0.18 -19.41 3.71
N LEU A 180 -0.14 -19.14 2.44
CA LEU A 180 0.83 -18.61 1.46
C LEU A 180 1.47 -17.31 1.94
N GLY A 181 0.66 -16.29 2.28
CA GLY A 181 1.18 -15.00 2.74
C GLY A 181 2.06 -15.12 3.98
N ARG A 182 1.72 -16.05 4.88
CA ARG A 182 2.50 -16.34 6.07
C ARG A 182 3.86 -16.96 5.76
N GLU A 183 3.90 -17.91 4.84
CA GLU A 183 5.12 -18.58 4.42
C GLU A 183 6.07 -17.61 3.72
N LEU A 184 5.54 -16.80 2.79
CA LEU A 184 6.31 -15.77 2.10
C LEU A 184 6.93 -14.76 3.07
N ALA A 185 6.15 -14.26 4.04
CA ALA A 185 6.64 -13.35 5.07
C ALA A 185 7.74 -13.99 5.95
N ARG A 186 7.61 -15.29 6.25
CA ARG A 186 8.63 -16.04 7.04
C ARG A 186 9.93 -16.30 6.28
N GLU A 187 9.90 -16.29 4.95
CA GLU A 187 11.11 -16.32 4.11
C GLU A 187 11.76 -14.92 3.97
N GLY A 188 11.26 -13.91 4.69
CA GLY A 188 11.80 -12.55 4.70
C GLY A 188 11.36 -11.69 3.52
N LEU A 189 10.25 -12.06 2.86
CA LEU A 189 9.66 -11.27 1.78
C LEU A 189 8.60 -10.30 2.33
N MET A 190 8.58 -9.09 1.79
CA MET A 190 7.48 -8.15 2.01
C MET A 190 6.31 -8.52 1.10
N VAL A 191 5.25 -9.05 1.69
CA VAL A 191 4.02 -9.39 0.95
C VAL A 191 3.30 -8.10 0.54
N ALA A 192 3.04 -7.95 -0.76
CA ALA A 192 2.27 -6.85 -1.33
C ALA A 192 1.03 -7.38 -2.06
N THR A 193 -0.11 -6.72 -1.89
CA THR A 193 -1.38 -7.09 -2.54
C THR A 193 -2.10 -5.84 -3.05
N GLY A 194 -3.19 -6.02 -3.81
CA GLY A 194 -4.10 -4.93 -4.16
C GLY A 194 -4.93 -4.35 -2.99
N GLY A 195 -4.70 -4.79 -1.75
CA GLY A 195 -5.23 -4.15 -0.54
C GLY A 195 -6.74 -4.29 -0.31
N GLY A 196 -7.47 -5.06 -1.14
CA GLY A 196 -8.90 -5.29 -1.01
C GLY A 196 -9.27 -6.56 -0.22
N PRO A 197 -10.56 -6.94 -0.17
CA PRO A 197 -11.03 -8.17 0.47
C PRO A 197 -10.59 -9.43 -0.30
N GLY A 198 -10.92 -10.61 0.26
CA GLY A 198 -10.70 -11.88 -0.41
C GLY A 198 -9.25 -12.34 -0.40
N ALA A 199 -8.71 -12.72 -1.57
CA ALA A 199 -7.37 -13.28 -1.66
C ALA A 199 -6.28 -12.30 -1.18
N MET A 200 -6.46 -11.02 -1.48
CA MET A 200 -5.59 -9.92 -1.04
C MET A 200 -5.57 -9.82 0.49
N GLU A 201 -6.74 -9.72 1.11
CA GLU A 201 -6.87 -9.74 2.57
C GLU A 201 -6.25 -10.99 3.19
N ALA A 202 -6.52 -12.18 2.62
CA ALA A 202 -6.00 -13.43 3.13
C ALA A 202 -4.46 -13.45 3.16
N ALA A 203 -3.81 -13.03 2.06
CA ALA A 203 -2.36 -12.95 2.00
C ALA A 203 -1.78 -11.95 3.02
N ASN A 204 -2.39 -10.77 3.18
CA ASN A 204 -1.98 -9.82 4.22
C ASN A 204 -2.23 -10.35 5.64
N LEU A 205 -3.33 -11.07 5.91
CA LEU A 205 -3.57 -11.77 7.17
C LEU A 205 -2.48 -12.81 7.45
N GLY A 206 -2.05 -13.53 6.41
CA GLY A 206 -0.94 -14.46 6.48
C GLY A 206 0.36 -13.78 6.95
N ALA A 207 0.72 -12.68 6.29
CA ALA A 207 1.89 -11.89 6.65
C ALA A 207 1.78 -11.30 8.07
N TYR A 208 0.61 -10.79 8.44
CA TYR A 208 0.30 -10.35 9.80
C TYR A 208 0.52 -11.48 10.81
N ALA A 209 0.11 -12.71 10.49
CA ALA A 209 0.24 -13.89 11.34
C ALA A 209 1.66 -14.47 11.42
N ALA A 210 2.60 -13.98 10.60
CA ALA A 210 3.94 -14.55 10.48
C ALA A 210 4.73 -14.62 11.81
N PRO A 211 4.74 -13.57 12.66
CA PRO A 211 5.48 -13.56 13.92
C PRO A 211 4.88 -14.48 15.00
N PHE A 212 3.59 -14.81 14.91
CA PHE A 212 2.90 -15.62 15.91
C PHE A 212 3.11 -17.13 15.68
N ASP A 213 2.60 -17.96 16.58
CA ASP A 213 2.63 -19.41 16.47
C ASP A 213 1.53 -19.96 15.51
N GLY A 214 1.60 -21.26 15.21
CA GLY A 214 0.66 -21.91 14.30
C GLY A 214 -0.81 -21.77 14.70
N ALA A 215 -1.10 -21.75 16.00
CA ALA A 215 -2.45 -21.70 16.53
C ALA A 215 -3.14 -20.38 16.22
N MET A 216 -2.41 -19.26 16.29
CA MET A 216 -2.93 -17.92 16.02
C MET A 216 -3.68 -17.82 14.68
N LEU A 217 -3.08 -18.29 13.57
CA LEU A 217 -3.72 -18.18 12.26
C LEU A 217 -5.02 -19.02 12.20
N THR A 218 -5.02 -20.18 12.83
CA THR A 218 -6.21 -21.05 12.87
C THR A 218 -7.36 -20.38 13.62
N ASP A 219 -7.07 -19.74 14.74
CA ASP A 219 -8.06 -19.06 15.56
C ASP A 219 -8.56 -17.77 14.90
N ALA A 220 -7.67 -17.00 14.27
CA ALA A 220 -8.01 -15.83 13.47
C ALA A 220 -8.95 -16.20 12.30
N LEU A 221 -8.64 -17.27 11.56
CA LEU A 221 -9.49 -17.75 10.47
C LEU A 221 -10.90 -18.14 10.96
N ARG A 222 -11.00 -18.78 12.13
CA ARG A 222 -12.29 -19.14 12.75
C ARG A 222 -13.08 -17.90 13.17
N LEU A 223 -12.41 -16.88 13.69
CA LEU A 223 -13.04 -15.61 14.06
C LEU A 223 -13.58 -14.89 12.82
N LEU A 224 -12.74 -14.73 11.79
CA LEU A 224 -13.10 -14.04 10.55
C LEU A 224 -14.23 -14.74 9.78
N ALA A 225 -14.35 -16.06 9.89
CA ALA A 225 -15.44 -16.82 9.29
C ALA A 225 -16.84 -16.38 9.77
N LYS A 226 -16.95 -15.67 10.91
CA LYS A 226 -18.21 -15.09 11.38
C LYS A 226 -18.71 -13.93 10.50
N ALA A 227 -17.83 -13.29 9.74
CA ALA A 227 -18.16 -12.24 8.79
C ALA A 227 -17.56 -12.58 7.41
N PRO A 228 -18.17 -13.53 6.65
CA PRO A 228 -17.59 -14.07 5.41
C PRO A 228 -17.31 -13.06 4.30
N ARG A 229 -18.12 -11.99 4.24
CA ARG A 229 -18.12 -10.97 3.19
C ARG A 229 -18.28 -9.59 3.84
N PHE A 230 -17.82 -8.55 3.14
CA PHE A 230 -18.01 -7.17 3.57
C PHE A 230 -19.42 -6.64 3.31
N THR A 231 -20.23 -7.39 2.55
CA THR A 231 -21.67 -7.15 2.41
C THR A 231 -22.46 -8.13 3.28
N PRO A 232 -23.56 -7.69 3.92
CA PRO A 232 -24.19 -6.37 3.79
C PRO A 232 -23.59 -5.25 4.65
N SER A 233 -22.64 -5.55 5.54
CA SER A 233 -22.11 -4.59 6.53
C SER A 233 -20.58 -4.56 6.52
N VAL A 234 -20.00 -3.49 5.97
CA VAL A 234 -18.55 -3.26 6.01
C VAL A 234 -18.11 -3.07 7.46
N THR A 235 -18.94 -2.40 8.27
CA THR A 235 -18.70 -2.18 9.70
C THR A 235 -18.43 -3.49 10.44
N ASP A 236 -19.31 -4.48 10.31
CA ASP A 236 -19.17 -5.76 11.03
C ASP A 236 -18.00 -6.58 10.49
N TRP A 237 -17.79 -6.53 9.17
CA TRP A 237 -16.66 -7.19 8.51
C TRP A 237 -15.32 -6.63 8.96
N ALA A 238 -15.19 -5.31 9.09
CA ALA A 238 -13.99 -4.65 9.58
C ALA A 238 -13.82 -4.91 11.08
N ARG A 239 -14.89 -4.81 11.89
CA ARG A 239 -14.84 -5.09 13.35
C ARG A 239 -14.30 -6.50 13.64
N ALA A 240 -14.71 -7.51 12.88
CA ALA A 240 -14.15 -8.86 13.02
C ALA A 240 -12.63 -8.90 12.80
N ALA A 241 -12.10 -8.13 11.84
CA ALA A 241 -10.65 -8.05 11.63
C ALA A 241 -9.93 -7.25 12.73
N PHE A 242 -10.54 -6.16 13.22
CA PHE A 242 -10.01 -5.41 14.35
C PHE A 242 -10.06 -6.20 15.67
N GLU A 243 -11.01 -7.12 15.85
CA GLU A 243 -11.02 -8.07 16.97
C GLU A 243 -9.80 -9.01 16.92
N VAL A 244 -9.42 -9.50 15.72
CA VAL A 244 -8.18 -10.27 15.54
C VAL A 244 -6.97 -9.41 15.90
N ARG A 245 -6.88 -8.17 15.39
CA ARG A 245 -5.76 -7.25 15.67
C ARG A 245 -5.63 -6.93 17.16
N ALA A 246 -6.75 -6.74 17.84
CA ALA A 246 -6.78 -6.46 19.28
C ALA A 246 -6.37 -7.68 20.12
N THR A 247 -6.74 -8.89 19.67
CA THR A 247 -6.40 -10.14 20.35
C THR A 247 -4.92 -10.50 20.18
N TRP A 248 -4.35 -10.24 18.99
CA TRP A 248 -2.95 -10.53 18.67
C TRP A 248 -2.23 -9.28 18.13
N PRO A 249 -1.92 -8.30 19.00
CA PRO A 249 -1.19 -7.11 18.58
C PRO A 249 0.25 -7.45 18.16
N GLY A 250 0.85 -6.64 17.29
CA GLY A 250 2.24 -6.81 16.84
C GLY A 250 2.41 -7.79 15.68
N GLY A 251 1.45 -7.82 14.75
CA GLY A 251 1.56 -8.62 13.53
C GLY A 251 2.69 -8.17 12.60
N GLY A 252 3.05 -9.07 11.67
CA GLY A 252 4.13 -8.86 10.72
C GLY A 252 3.82 -7.78 9.66
N PRO A 253 4.85 -7.20 9.03
CA PRO A 253 4.66 -6.16 8.03
C PRO A 253 4.15 -6.73 6.71
N SER A 254 3.29 -5.98 6.04
CA SER A 254 2.90 -6.19 4.64
C SER A 254 2.28 -4.93 4.05
N VAL A 255 2.22 -4.87 2.72
CA VAL A 255 1.66 -3.74 1.98
C VAL A 255 0.34 -4.15 1.34
N GLY A 256 -0.65 -3.28 1.40
CA GLY A 256 -1.85 -3.32 0.59
C GLY A 256 -1.94 -2.05 -0.25
N ILE A 257 -2.31 -2.18 -1.52
CA ILE A 257 -2.40 -1.05 -2.45
C ILE A 257 -3.85 -0.87 -2.93
N PRO A 258 -4.79 -0.44 -2.05
CA PRO A 258 -6.21 -0.29 -2.38
C PRO A 258 -6.46 0.95 -3.26
N THR A 259 -7.72 1.15 -3.67
CA THR A 259 -8.11 2.35 -4.44
C THR A 259 -9.51 2.82 -4.07
N TRP A 260 -9.76 4.12 -4.15
CA TRP A 260 -11.11 4.67 -4.10
C TRP A 260 -11.85 4.59 -5.44
N PHE A 261 -11.17 4.25 -6.54
CA PHE A 261 -11.81 4.04 -7.84
C PHE A 261 -12.88 2.93 -7.76
N TYR A 262 -12.53 1.83 -7.09
CA TYR A 262 -13.44 0.74 -6.72
C TYR A 262 -13.93 0.90 -5.28
N GLY A 263 -14.17 2.12 -4.77
CA GLY A 263 -14.42 2.37 -3.34
C GLY A 263 -15.68 1.74 -2.71
N HIS A 264 -16.38 0.88 -3.45
CA HIS A 264 -17.31 -0.10 -2.88
C HIS A 264 -16.57 -1.29 -2.22
N GLU A 265 -15.29 -1.50 -2.51
CA GLU A 265 -14.41 -2.46 -1.86
C GLU A 265 -13.64 -1.77 -0.72
N PRO A 266 -13.84 -2.18 0.55
CA PRO A 266 -13.10 -1.61 1.67
C PRO A 266 -11.63 -2.08 1.65
N PRO A 267 -10.70 -1.27 2.16
CA PRO A 267 -9.31 -1.70 2.32
C PRO A 267 -9.23 -2.83 3.36
N ASN A 268 -8.29 -3.76 3.20
CA ASN A 268 -8.14 -4.85 4.15
C ASN A 268 -7.42 -4.39 5.44
N PRO A 269 -7.91 -4.79 6.63
CA PRO A 269 -7.30 -4.33 7.88
C PRO A 269 -6.00 -5.04 8.27
N PHE A 270 -5.47 -5.98 7.49
CA PHE A 270 -4.30 -6.77 7.89
C PHE A 270 -2.98 -6.31 7.27
N ALA A 271 -3.03 -5.53 6.18
CA ALA A 271 -1.85 -4.83 5.68
C ALA A 271 -1.35 -3.83 6.73
N ALA A 272 -0.06 -3.89 7.07
CA ALA A 272 0.54 -2.94 8.01
C ALA A 272 0.61 -1.54 7.40
N HIS A 273 0.79 -1.49 6.07
CA HIS A 273 0.95 -0.28 5.29
C HIS A 273 -0.03 -0.28 4.12
N LEU A 274 -0.77 0.82 3.92
CA LEU A 274 -1.82 0.96 2.92
C LEU A 274 -1.52 2.14 1.98
N ALA A 275 -1.05 1.85 0.77
CA ALA A 275 -0.88 2.86 -0.28
C ALA A 275 -2.19 2.95 -1.09
N LYS A 276 -3.14 3.76 -0.60
CA LYS A 276 -4.46 3.89 -1.22
C LYS A 276 -4.46 5.00 -2.27
N TYR A 277 -4.95 4.73 -3.48
CA TYR A 277 -4.91 5.70 -4.60
C TYR A 277 -6.29 6.13 -5.07
N PHE A 278 -6.40 7.33 -5.65
CA PHE A 278 -7.56 7.74 -6.45
C PHE A 278 -7.50 7.17 -7.87
N SER A 279 -6.32 7.17 -8.49
CA SER A 279 -6.05 6.64 -9.83
C SER A 279 -5.86 5.13 -9.81
N ASN A 280 -6.74 4.40 -10.48
CA ASN A 280 -6.58 2.95 -10.63
C ASN A 280 -5.36 2.58 -11.48
N ALA A 281 -5.08 3.34 -12.53
CA ALA A 281 -3.95 3.07 -13.43
C ALA A 281 -2.60 3.18 -12.69
N THR A 282 -2.44 4.22 -11.86
CA THR A 282 -1.25 4.40 -11.02
C THR A 282 -1.12 3.26 -10.01
N ARG A 283 -2.23 2.84 -9.40
CA ARG A 283 -2.28 1.74 -8.44
C ARG A 283 -1.91 0.39 -9.05
N GLU A 284 -2.46 0.05 -10.22
CA GLU A 284 -2.21 -1.24 -10.89
C GLU A 284 -0.74 -1.37 -11.32
N ASP A 285 -0.23 -0.37 -12.04
CA ASP A 285 1.18 -0.38 -12.47
C ASP A 285 2.12 -0.28 -11.26
N GLY A 286 1.79 0.59 -10.30
CA GLY A 286 2.60 0.85 -9.13
C GLY A 286 2.81 -0.37 -8.23
N LEU A 287 1.81 -1.24 -8.08
CA LEU A 287 1.94 -2.50 -7.34
C LEU A 287 2.93 -3.45 -8.03
N LEU A 288 2.74 -3.69 -9.33
CA LEU A 288 3.56 -4.64 -10.08
C LEU A 288 4.99 -4.13 -10.29
N ALA A 289 5.18 -2.83 -10.44
CA ALA A 289 6.49 -2.19 -10.57
C ALA A 289 7.40 -2.43 -9.36
N ARG A 290 6.81 -2.57 -8.18
CA ARG A 290 7.53 -2.70 -6.91
C ARG A 290 7.75 -4.15 -6.50
N CYS A 291 7.18 -5.14 -7.20
CA CYS A 291 7.30 -6.57 -6.90
C CYS A 291 8.64 -7.17 -7.38
N ASN A 292 9.76 -6.75 -6.78
CA ASN A 292 11.11 -7.14 -7.20
C ASN A 292 11.51 -8.60 -6.89
N ALA A 293 10.76 -9.31 -6.03
CA ALA A 293 11.01 -10.72 -5.69
C ALA A 293 10.08 -11.70 -6.41
N GLY A 294 9.22 -11.19 -7.31
CA GLY A 294 8.28 -11.96 -8.12
C GLY A 294 6.83 -11.79 -7.71
N VAL A 295 5.94 -12.45 -8.46
CA VAL A 295 4.48 -12.35 -8.31
C VAL A 295 3.84 -13.73 -8.35
N VAL A 296 2.90 -13.98 -7.43
CA VAL A 296 2.02 -15.16 -7.41
C VAL A 296 0.63 -14.75 -7.88
N PHE A 297 0.11 -15.43 -8.90
CA PHE A 297 -1.22 -15.21 -9.46
C PHE A 297 -2.14 -16.37 -9.08
N LEU A 298 -3.04 -16.11 -8.12
CA LEU A 298 -4.10 -17.03 -7.72
C LEU A 298 -5.28 -16.96 -8.71
N PRO A 299 -6.17 -17.98 -8.77
CA PRO A 299 -7.35 -17.95 -9.62
C PRO A 299 -8.13 -16.63 -9.51
N GLY A 300 -8.42 -16.04 -10.66
CA GLY A 300 -8.98 -14.70 -10.75
C GLY A 300 -9.87 -14.53 -11.98
N ALA A 301 -10.15 -13.27 -12.32
CA ALA A 301 -10.96 -12.91 -13.49
C ALA A 301 -10.26 -11.78 -14.27
N ALA A 302 -11.01 -10.88 -14.90
CA ALA A 302 -10.47 -9.83 -15.77
C ALA A 302 -9.30 -9.05 -15.16
N GLY A 303 -9.41 -8.60 -13.90
CA GLY A 303 -8.32 -7.87 -13.21
C GLY A 303 -7.05 -8.70 -13.09
N THR A 304 -7.13 -9.93 -12.60
CA THR A 304 -5.95 -10.81 -12.46
C THR A 304 -5.35 -11.22 -13.81
N VAL A 305 -6.17 -11.37 -14.85
CA VAL A 305 -5.66 -11.58 -16.22
C VAL A 305 -4.88 -10.36 -16.69
N GLN A 306 -5.40 -9.15 -16.45
CA GLN A 306 -4.70 -7.91 -16.76
C GLN A 306 -3.35 -7.84 -16.02
N GLU A 307 -3.34 -8.10 -14.71
CA GLU A 307 -2.13 -8.10 -13.88
C GLU A 307 -1.06 -9.08 -14.37
N ILE A 308 -1.45 -10.27 -14.89
CA ILE A 308 -0.50 -11.22 -15.50
C ILE A 308 0.24 -10.55 -16.67
N PHE A 309 -0.46 -9.84 -17.55
CA PHE A 309 0.15 -9.25 -18.75
C PHE A 309 0.80 -7.89 -18.49
N ASP A 310 0.33 -7.14 -17.49
CA ASP A 310 1.00 -5.94 -17.00
C ASP A 310 2.36 -6.29 -16.35
N ASN A 311 2.49 -7.47 -15.72
CA ASN A 311 3.77 -7.97 -15.22
C ASN A 311 4.62 -8.64 -16.31
N ALA A 312 3.99 -9.39 -17.22
CA ALA A 312 4.70 -10.04 -18.33
C ALA A 312 5.36 -9.04 -19.28
N THR A 313 4.75 -7.88 -19.50
CA THR A 313 5.23 -6.91 -20.49
C THR A 313 6.60 -6.33 -20.13
N PRO A 314 6.84 -5.81 -18.91
CA PRO A 314 8.18 -5.43 -18.47
C PRO A 314 9.18 -6.58 -18.46
N ASN A 315 8.76 -7.79 -18.08
CA ASN A 315 9.60 -8.99 -18.15
C ASN A 315 10.02 -9.34 -19.58
N TYR A 316 9.12 -9.15 -20.56
CA TYR A 316 9.40 -9.42 -21.97
C TYR A 316 10.38 -8.40 -22.57
N TYR A 317 10.25 -7.12 -22.20
CA TYR A 317 11.09 -6.04 -22.71
C TYR A 317 12.34 -5.77 -21.84
N GLU A 318 12.47 -6.41 -20.69
CA GLU A 318 13.50 -6.15 -19.68
C GLU A 318 13.54 -4.67 -19.25
N SER A 319 12.39 -3.98 -19.30
CA SER A 319 12.30 -2.54 -19.08
C SER A 319 12.47 -2.12 -17.61
N ARG A 320 12.43 -3.09 -16.69
CA ARG A 320 12.66 -2.92 -15.24
C ARG A 320 13.88 -3.72 -14.76
N GLY A 321 14.76 -4.14 -15.67
CA GLY A 321 15.90 -5.01 -15.38
C GLY A 321 15.63 -6.47 -15.72
N GLU A 322 16.33 -7.39 -15.04
CA GLU A 322 16.14 -8.82 -15.27
C GLU A 322 14.70 -9.26 -14.96
N PRO A 323 14.13 -10.21 -15.73
CA PRO A 323 12.76 -10.62 -15.50
C PRO A 323 12.56 -11.24 -14.12
N THR A 324 11.55 -10.79 -13.39
CA THR A 324 11.22 -11.30 -12.06
C THR A 324 10.34 -12.55 -12.14
N PRO A 325 10.40 -13.46 -11.15
CA PRO A 325 9.58 -14.68 -11.14
C PRO A 325 8.06 -14.42 -11.25
N MET A 326 7.37 -15.23 -12.06
CA MET A 326 5.91 -15.27 -12.16
C MET A 326 5.41 -16.69 -11.89
N VAL A 327 4.56 -16.86 -10.87
CA VAL A 327 4.00 -18.17 -10.51
C VAL A 327 2.49 -18.11 -10.62
N LEU A 328 1.93 -18.84 -11.57
CA LEU A 328 0.48 -19.03 -11.71
C LEU A 328 0.06 -20.28 -10.91
N VAL A 329 -1.02 -20.18 -10.15
CA VAL A 329 -1.57 -21.27 -9.33
C VAL A 329 -2.90 -21.73 -9.90
N ASP A 330 -3.12 -23.04 -9.95
CA ASP A 330 -4.29 -23.75 -10.53
C ASP A 330 -4.14 -23.93 -12.05
N ARG A 331 -3.69 -25.12 -12.44
CA ARG A 331 -3.47 -25.48 -13.84
C ARG A 331 -4.76 -25.43 -14.65
N GLU A 332 -5.84 -26.04 -14.15
CA GLU A 332 -7.12 -26.09 -14.87
C GLU A 332 -7.63 -24.67 -15.14
N HIS A 333 -7.52 -23.78 -14.16
CA HIS A 333 -7.92 -22.39 -14.33
C HIS A 333 -7.14 -21.70 -15.45
N TRP A 334 -5.80 -21.78 -15.43
CA TRP A 334 -4.93 -21.02 -16.35
C TRP A 334 -4.65 -21.69 -17.70
N THR A 335 -5.04 -22.95 -17.90
CA THR A 335 -4.90 -23.65 -19.19
C THR A 335 -6.22 -23.93 -19.89
N GLU A 336 -7.34 -24.05 -19.16
CA GLU A 336 -8.63 -24.44 -19.74
C GLU A 336 -9.69 -23.34 -19.61
N ARG A 337 -9.92 -22.82 -18.40
CA ARG A 337 -11.01 -21.86 -18.13
C ARG A 337 -10.68 -20.46 -18.65
N LEU A 338 -9.51 -19.95 -18.29
CA LEU A 338 -8.94 -18.68 -18.74
C LEU A 338 -7.51 -18.97 -19.21
N PRO A 339 -7.30 -19.38 -20.47
CA PRO A 339 -6.04 -19.95 -20.96
C PRO A 339 -4.92 -18.91 -21.13
N ALA A 340 -4.57 -18.20 -20.05
CA ALA A 340 -3.48 -17.23 -20.02
C ALA A 340 -2.11 -17.91 -20.08
N TRP A 341 -1.97 -19.12 -19.50
CA TRP A 341 -0.69 -19.82 -19.45
C TRP A 341 -0.10 -20.19 -20.83
N PRO A 342 -0.87 -20.77 -21.77
CA PRO A 342 -0.36 -21.02 -23.13
C PRO A 342 0.10 -19.75 -23.86
N LEU A 343 -0.61 -18.63 -23.67
CA LEU A 343 -0.24 -17.34 -24.25
C LEU A 343 1.05 -16.79 -23.61
N LEU A 344 1.14 -16.83 -22.28
CA LEU A 344 2.34 -16.42 -21.53
C LEU A 344 3.58 -17.23 -21.96
N CYS A 345 3.45 -18.55 -22.12
CA CYS A 345 4.52 -19.40 -22.63
C CYS A 345 4.95 -19.02 -24.05
N SER A 346 3.99 -18.66 -24.91
CA SER A 346 4.27 -18.25 -26.29
C SER A 346 5.02 -16.92 -26.34
N LEU A 347 4.71 -15.99 -25.44
CA LEU A 347 5.42 -14.71 -25.31
C LEU A 347 6.82 -14.88 -24.70
N ALA A 348 6.97 -15.78 -23.72
CA ALA A 348 8.23 -15.97 -23.00
C ALA A 348 9.26 -16.80 -23.78
N ARG A 349 8.84 -17.64 -24.74
CA ARG A 349 9.72 -18.55 -25.49
C ARG A 349 10.91 -17.83 -26.12
N GLU A 350 12.09 -18.42 -25.98
CA GLU A 350 13.37 -17.90 -26.51
C GLU A 350 13.75 -16.52 -25.92
N ARG A 351 13.23 -16.19 -24.72
CA ARG A 351 13.55 -14.99 -23.95
C ARG A 351 14.08 -15.35 -22.56
N SER A 352 14.76 -14.39 -21.91
CA SER A 352 15.18 -14.48 -20.51
C SER A 352 14.02 -14.83 -19.57
N MET A 353 12.83 -14.28 -19.86
CA MET A 353 11.58 -14.54 -19.15
C MET A 353 11.15 -16.02 -19.14
N GLU A 354 11.54 -16.84 -20.12
CA GLU A 354 11.13 -18.27 -20.19
C GLU A 354 11.50 -19.03 -18.92
N SER A 355 12.69 -18.75 -18.40
CA SER A 355 13.21 -19.37 -17.17
C SER A 355 12.61 -18.82 -15.87
N ARG A 356 11.76 -17.79 -15.97
CA ARG A 356 11.20 -17.03 -14.84
C ARG A 356 9.70 -17.24 -14.67
N ILE A 357 9.05 -18.10 -15.45
CA ILE A 357 7.63 -18.43 -15.30
C ILE A 357 7.41 -19.86 -14.79
N ALA A 358 6.41 -20.08 -13.94
CA ALA A 358 5.97 -21.40 -13.53
C ALA A 358 4.45 -21.49 -13.38
N LEU A 359 3.92 -22.69 -13.62
CA LEU A 359 2.53 -23.06 -13.34
C LEU A 359 2.51 -24.22 -12.36
N VAL A 360 1.89 -24.01 -11.20
CA VAL A 360 1.73 -25.01 -10.14
C VAL A 360 0.27 -25.40 -9.97
N ASP A 361 0.03 -26.61 -9.48
CA ASP A 361 -1.32 -27.14 -9.34
C ASP A 361 -1.97 -26.67 -8.03
N ARG A 362 -1.18 -26.46 -6.98
CA ARG A 362 -1.68 -26.06 -5.65
C ARG A 362 -0.94 -24.86 -5.09
N ILE A 363 -1.65 -24.09 -4.26
CA ILE A 363 -1.12 -22.86 -3.67
C ILE A 363 0.10 -23.10 -2.76
N GLU A 364 0.17 -24.27 -2.10
CA GLU A 364 1.29 -24.64 -1.23
C GLU A 364 2.61 -24.86 -2.00
N GLU A 365 2.56 -25.00 -3.32
CA GLU A 365 3.75 -25.19 -4.16
C GLU A 365 4.37 -23.86 -4.61
N ALA A 366 3.63 -22.75 -4.47
CA ALA A 366 4.06 -21.44 -4.96
C ALA A 366 5.35 -20.91 -4.30
N PRO A 367 5.56 -21.01 -2.97
CA PRO A 367 6.80 -20.55 -2.34
C PRO A 367 8.04 -21.29 -2.86
N ALA A 368 7.94 -22.61 -2.98
CA ALA A 368 9.02 -23.43 -3.52
C ALA A 368 9.30 -23.11 -5.01
N ALA A 369 8.25 -22.84 -5.79
CA ALA A 369 8.39 -22.42 -7.19
C ALA A 369 9.08 -21.05 -7.29
N LEU A 370 8.66 -20.05 -6.51
CA LEU A 370 9.31 -18.73 -6.47
C LEU A 370 10.81 -18.86 -6.14
N LYS A 371 11.14 -19.63 -5.11
CA LYS A 371 12.54 -19.85 -4.68
C LYS A 371 13.39 -20.49 -5.78
N ARG A 372 12.83 -21.44 -6.52
CA ARG A 372 13.51 -22.07 -7.67
C ARG A 372 13.75 -21.07 -8.82
N LEU A 373 12.81 -20.17 -9.06
CA LEU A 373 12.88 -19.18 -10.14
C LEU A 373 13.75 -17.98 -9.80
N ALA A 374 14.03 -17.71 -8.52
CA ALA A 374 14.87 -16.60 -8.06
C ALA A 374 16.39 -16.90 -8.16
N GLY A 375 16.76 -18.13 -8.49
CA GLY A 375 18.15 -18.61 -8.63
C GLY A 375 18.80 -18.30 -9.96
#